data_AF-A0A447QJX1-F1
#
_entry.id   AF-A0A447QJX1-F1
#
_cell.length_a   1.000
_cell.length_b   1.000
_cell.length_c   1.000
_cell.angle_alpha   90.00
_cell.angle_beta   90.00
_cell.angle_gamma   90.00
#
_symmetry.space_group_name_H-M   'P 1'
#
loop_
_entity.id
_entity.type
_entity.pdbx_description
1 polymer ?
#
loop_
_entity_poly.entity_id
_entity_poly.type
_entity_poly.pdbx_seq_one_letter_code
_entity_poly.pdbx_strand_id
1 'polypeptide(L)'
;MKLMIEHIGAIAPKAEQLAMAALLHDHALLQDHLATFKGQIFNSLQLLHTGIQRMKAEGLPVDAMAPMGGIYLSMQFNLAGRVTPAGQVLRTPEDVSRYLIDHAGLAVVPFSYFGMARAEWWFRAAVCAVLPEQIESALPRVRDAIIALGNGQ
;
A
#
# COMPACT_ATOMS: atom_id res chain seq x y z
N MET A 1 -23.20 -11.61 35.28
CA MET A 1 -23.25 -10.87 34.00
C MET A 1 -21.86 -10.54 33.44
N LYS A 2 -20.87 -10.11 34.25
CA LYS A 2 -19.48 -9.87 33.80
C LYS A 2 -18.77 -11.08 33.15
N LEU A 3 -18.90 -12.29 33.71
CA LEU A 3 -18.27 -13.51 33.19
C LEU A 3 -18.78 -13.97 31.80
N MET A 4 -19.98 -13.58 31.39
CA MET A 4 -20.50 -13.95 30.06
C MET A 4 -19.94 -13.06 28.94
N ILE A 5 -19.57 -11.82 29.28
CA ILE A 5 -19.01 -10.83 28.34
C ILE A 5 -17.58 -11.20 27.95
N GLU A 6 -16.85 -11.95 28.79
CA GLU A 6 -15.49 -12.44 28.46
C GLU A 6 -15.46 -13.44 27.30
N HIS A 7 -16.59 -14.08 26.96
CA HIS A 7 -16.70 -15.04 25.85
C HIS A 7 -17.52 -14.55 24.66
N ILE A 8 -18.38 -13.54 24.83
CA ILE A 8 -19.12 -12.92 23.73
C ILE A 8 -18.12 -12.11 22.90
N GLY A 9 -17.71 -12.68 21.76
CA GLY A 9 -16.71 -12.11 20.85
C GLY A 9 -15.35 -12.81 20.84
N ALA A 10 -15.10 -13.74 21.78
CA ALA A 10 -13.89 -14.56 21.80
C ALA A 10 -13.94 -15.76 20.84
N ILE A 11 -15.15 -16.10 20.35
CA ILE A 11 -15.39 -17.23 19.44
C ILE A 11 -15.96 -16.68 18.14
N ALA A 12 -15.34 -17.04 17.01
CA ALA A 12 -15.83 -16.68 15.69
C ALA A 12 -17.29 -17.13 15.50
N PRO A 13 -18.13 -16.41 14.76
CA PRO A 13 -19.51 -16.81 14.47
C PRO A 13 -19.59 -18.24 13.94
N LYS A 14 -20.53 -19.04 14.44
CA LYS A 14 -20.67 -20.45 14.04
C LYS A 14 -20.84 -20.61 12.53
N ALA A 15 -21.52 -19.68 11.87
CA ALA A 15 -21.67 -19.66 10.42
C ALA A 15 -20.31 -19.53 9.69
N GLU A 16 -19.43 -18.63 10.12
CA GLU A 16 -18.09 -18.48 9.54
C GLU A 16 -17.23 -19.73 9.78
N GLN A 17 -17.33 -20.34 10.97
CA GLN A 17 -16.63 -21.59 11.26
C GLN A 17 -17.08 -22.74 10.35
N LEU A 18 -18.39 -22.91 10.14
CA LEU A 18 -18.92 -23.97 9.28
C LEU A 18 -18.58 -23.72 7.80
N ALA A 19 -18.66 -22.46 7.34
CA ALA A 19 -18.28 -22.09 5.98
C ALA A 19 -16.77 -22.32 5.74
N MET A 20 -15.93 -21.94 6.69
CA MET A 20 -14.48 -22.21 6.63
C MET A 20 -14.19 -23.72 6.61
N ALA A 21 -14.87 -24.51 7.45
CA ALA A 21 -14.71 -25.95 7.46
C ALA A 21 -15.09 -26.59 6.11
N ALA A 22 -16.19 -26.12 5.49
CA ALA A 22 -16.60 -26.57 4.16
C ALA A 22 -15.57 -26.19 3.08
N LEU A 23 -15.08 -24.94 3.08
CA LEU A 23 -14.06 -24.48 2.13
C LEU A 23 -12.74 -25.25 2.28
N LEU A 24 -12.30 -25.52 3.52
CA LEU A 24 -11.05 -26.25 3.77
C LEU A 24 -11.14 -27.74 3.42
N HIS A 25 -12.33 -28.32 3.43
CA HIS A 25 -12.54 -29.72 3.02
C HIS A 25 -12.50 -29.89 1.49
N ASP A 26 -12.93 -28.87 0.74
CA ASP A 26 -12.83 -28.84 -0.72
C ASP A 26 -11.44 -28.35 -1.16
N HIS A 27 -10.48 -29.28 -1.17
CA HIS A 27 -9.11 -28.97 -1.53
C HIS A 27 -8.96 -28.43 -2.97
N ALA A 28 -9.77 -28.90 -3.92
CA ALA A 28 -9.69 -28.45 -5.30
C ALA A 28 -10.13 -26.98 -5.41
N LEU A 29 -11.31 -26.66 -4.88
CA LEU A 29 -11.82 -25.29 -4.84
C LEU A 29 -10.84 -24.34 -4.13
N LEU A 30 -10.29 -24.76 -2.99
CA LEU A 30 -9.34 -23.94 -2.24
C LEU A 30 -8.05 -23.67 -3.02
N GLN A 31 -7.46 -24.69 -3.65
CA GLN A 31 -6.21 -24.51 -4.40
C GLN A 31 -6.43 -23.65 -5.64
N ASP A 32 -7.52 -23.85 -6.37
CA ASP A 32 -7.86 -23.02 -7.54
C ASP A 32 -8.04 -21.56 -7.14
N HIS A 33 -8.81 -21.31 -6.07
CA HIS A 33 -9.00 -19.96 -5.54
C HIS A 33 -7.67 -19.31 -5.12
N LEU A 34 -6.85 -20.03 -4.34
CA LEU A 34 -5.56 -19.50 -3.87
C LEU A 34 -4.58 -19.23 -5.01
N ALA A 35 -4.56 -20.07 -6.05
CA ALA A 35 -3.72 -19.86 -7.22
C ALA A 35 -4.10 -18.57 -7.96
N THR A 36 -5.39 -18.38 -8.25
CA THR A 36 -5.89 -17.16 -8.89
C THR A 36 -5.64 -15.92 -8.01
N PHE A 37 -5.98 -15.99 -6.72
CA PHE A 37 -5.86 -14.88 -5.79
C PHE A 37 -4.40 -14.41 -5.63
N LYS A 38 -3.46 -15.35 -5.45
CA LYS A 38 -2.02 -15.04 -5.36
C LYS A 38 -1.50 -14.42 -6.66
N GLY A 39 -1.94 -14.94 -7.82
CA GLY A 39 -1.57 -14.39 -9.13
C GLY A 39 -2.01 -12.94 -9.29
N GLN A 40 -3.25 -12.62 -8.90
CA GLN A 40 -3.80 -11.26 -8.97
C GLN A 40 -3.08 -10.27 -8.03
N ILE A 41 -2.78 -10.69 -6.79
CA ILE A 41 -1.99 -9.88 -5.86
C ILE A 41 -0.60 -9.62 -6.42
N PHE A 42 0.09 -10.67 -6.88
CA PHE A 42 1.44 -10.54 -7.40
C PHE A 42 1.50 -9.63 -8.63
N ASN A 43 0.53 -9.76 -9.54
CA ASN A 43 0.42 -8.85 -10.68
C ASN A 43 0.28 -7.39 -10.24
N SER A 44 -0.59 -7.12 -9.26
CA SER A 44 -0.81 -5.77 -8.74
C SER A 44 0.43 -5.19 -8.05
N LEU A 45 1.16 -6.03 -7.29
CA LEU A 45 2.46 -5.66 -6.70
C LEU A 45 3.50 -5.34 -7.79
N GLN A 46 3.58 -6.16 -8.84
CA GLN A 46 4.51 -5.95 -9.95
C GLN A 46 4.19 -4.67 -10.73
N LEU A 47 2.91 -4.43 -11.06
CA LEU A 47 2.49 -3.20 -11.75
C LEU A 47 2.91 -1.94 -10.98
N LEU A 48 2.60 -1.90 -9.68
CA LEU A 48 2.98 -0.77 -8.83
C LEU A 48 4.51 -0.63 -8.74
N HIS A 49 5.23 -1.73 -8.50
CA HIS A 49 6.68 -1.75 -8.41
C HIS A 49 7.34 -1.26 -9.70
N THR A 50 6.95 -1.79 -10.85
CA THR A 50 7.47 -1.38 -12.16
C THR A 50 7.19 0.10 -12.44
N GLY A 51 6.01 0.60 -12.06
CA GLY A 51 5.68 2.02 -12.17
C GLY A 51 6.63 2.92 -11.39
N ILE A 52 6.89 2.59 -10.13
CA ILE A 52 7.82 3.35 -9.28
C ILE A 52 9.27 3.23 -9.77
N GLN A 53 9.70 2.04 -10.21
CA GLN A 53 11.05 1.86 -10.74
C GLN A 53 11.28 2.64 -12.04
N ARG A 54 10.24 2.81 -12.89
CA ARG A 54 10.31 3.71 -14.06
C ARG A 54 10.52 5.15 -13.63
N MET A 55 9.76 5.64 -12.65
CA MET A 55 9.95 7.00 -12.10
C MET A 55 11.36 7.20 -11.53
N LYS A 56 11.90 6.20 -10.84
CA LYS A 56 13.29 6.22 -10.36
C LYS A 56 14.30 6.32 -11.51
N ALA A 57 14.10 5.56 -12.59
CA ALA A 57 14.95 5.61 -13.78
C ALA A 57 14.87 6.97 -14.51
N GLU A 58 13.75 7.69 -14.38
CA GLU A 58 13.60 9.08 -14.84
C GLU A 58 14.31 10.10 -13.93
N GLY A 59 14.92 9.67 -12.82
CA GLY A 59 15.64 10.52 -11.89
C GLY A 59 14.77 11.12 -10.77
N LEU A 60 13.52 10.68 -10.63
CA LEU A 60 12.68 11.09 -9.51
C LEU A 60 13.16 10.45 -8.20
N PRO A 61 13.04 11.15 -7.05
CA PRO A 61 13.58 10.70 -5.75
C PRO A 61 12.67 9.65 -5.09
N VAL A 62 12.41 8.55 -5.80
CA VAL A 62 11.56 7.44 -5.37
C VAL A 62 12.26 6.10 -5.51
N ASP A 63 11.80 5.10 -4.76
CA ASP A 63 12.26 3.72 -4.91
C ASP A 63 11.17 2.74 -4.49
N ALA A 64 11.32 1.47 -4.84
CA ALA A 64 10.48 0.40 -4.32
C ALA A 64 11.29 -0.89 -4.17
N MET A 65 11.06 -1.63 -3.08
CA MET A 65 11.65 -2.96 -2.92
C MET A 65 10.89 -3.96 -3.79
N ALA A 66 11.62 -4.86 -4.45
CA ALA A 66 11.01 -5.93 -5.23
C ALA A 66 10.06 -6.76 -4.33
N PRO A 67 8.83 -7.03 -4.78
CA PRO A 67 7.86 -7.75 -3.96
C PRO A 67 8.28 -9.23 -3.83
N MET A 68 8.51 -9.67 -2.59
CA MET A 68 8.87 -11.06 -2.27
C MET A 68 7.72 -11.87 -1.67
N GLY A 69 6.56 -11.23 -1.43
CA GLY A 69 5.37 -11.86 -0.85
C GLY A 69 4.47 -10.85 -0.14
N GLY A 70 3.40 -11.36 0.46
CA GLY A 70 2.40 -10.53 1.14
C GLY A 70 1.51 -9.75 0.17
N ILE A 71 0.86 -8.70 0.70
CA ILE A 71 -0.10 -7.85 -0.02
C ILE A 71 0.32 -6.37 -0.04
N TYR A 72 1.55 -6.10 0.36
CA TYR A 72 2.08 -4.75 0.52
C TYR A 72 3.35 -4.56 -0.29
N LEU A 73 3.50 -3.38 -0.88
CA LEU A 73 4.76 -2.92 -1.47
C LEU A 73 5.41 -1.89 -0.55
N SER A 74 6.71 -2.07 -0.29
CA SER A 74 7.54 -1.09 0.40
C SER A 74 8.05 -0.09 -0.63
N MET A 75 7.67 1.17 -0.51
CA MET A 75 8.06 2.26 -1.42
C MET A 75 8.74 3.38 -0.65
N GLN A 76 9.67 4.07 -1.31
CA GLN A 76 10.34 5.23 -0.78
C GLN A 76 9.94 6.47 -1.56
N PHE A 77 9.63 7.56 -0.86
CA PHE A 77 9.42 8.90 -1.44
C PHE A 77 10.27 9.91 -0.69
N ASN A 78 11.49 10.16 -1.17
CA ASN A 78 12.44 11.07 -0.53
C ASN A 78 12.15 12.53 -0.94
N LEU A 79 11.05 13.06 -0.41
CA LEU A 79 10.51 14.38 -0.77
C LEU A 79 10.67 15.42 0.37
N ALA A 80 11.54 15.13 1.33
CA ALA A 80 11.84 16.01 2.45
C ALA A 80 12.26 17.41 1.96
N GLY A 81 11.71 18.45 2.56
CA GLY A 81 12.04 19.85 2.24
C GLY A 81 11.51 20.34 0.89
N ARG A 82 10.81 19.51 0.12
CA ARG A 82 10.20 19.94 -1.15
C ARG A 82 8.99 20.82 -0.90
N VAL A 83 8.72 21.73 -1.83
CA VAL A 83 7.65 22.72 -1.72
C VAL A 83 6.53 22.36 -2.67
N THR A 84 5.31 22.24 -2.14
CA THR A 84 4.10 22.00 -2.92
C THR A 84 3.75 23.23 -3.78
N PRO A 85 2.95 23.06 -4.85
CA PRO A 85 2.45 24.20 -5.63
C PRO A 85 1.65 25.23 -4.79
N ALA A 86 1.12 24.82 -3.64
CA ALA A 86 0.43 25.68 -2.69
C ALA A 86 1.36 26.39 -1.69
N GLY A 87 2.69 26.19 -1.79
CA GLY A 87 3.69 26.81 -0.91
C GLY A 87 3.96 26.07 0.41
N GLN A 88 3.31 24.93 0.67
CA GLN A 88 3.61 24.11 1.85
C GLN A 88 4.92 23.34 1.67
N VAL A 89 5.79 23.36 2.69
CA VAL A 89 7.01 22.54 2.75
C VAL A 89 6.68 21.15 3.31
N LEU A 90 7.10 20.09 2.64
CA LEU A 90 6.95 18.70 3.10
C LEU A 90 8.03 18.39 4.15
N ARG A 91 7.65 18.32 5.44
CA ARG A 91 8.60 18.15 6.56
C ARG A 91 8.56 16.75 7.13
N THR A 92 7.43 16.07 7.01
CA THR A 92 7.16 14.78 7.65
C THR A 92 6.69 13.74 6.63
N PRO A 93 6.83 12.44 6.90
CA PRO A 93 6.21 11.38 6.10
C PRO A 93 4.68 11.55 5.98
N GLU A 94 4.03 12.09 7.00
CA GLU A 94 2.61 12.41 7.00
C GLU A 94 2.27 13.51 5.97
N ASP A 95 3.09 14.56 5.87
CA ASP A 95 2.93 15.59 4.84
C ASP A 95 3.03 14.98 3.43
N VAL A 96 4.00 14.09 3.21
CA VAL A 96 4.17 13.39 1.93
C VAL A 96 2.96 12.50 1.62
N SER A 97 2.50 11.72 2.61
CA SER A 97 1.34 10.84 2.45
C SER A 97 0.11 11.66 2.09
N ARG A 98 -0.11 12.79 2.78
CA ARG A 98 -1.24 13.67 2.51
C ARG A 98 -1.14 14.32 1.13
N TYR A 99 0.04 14.79 0.76
CA TYR A 99 0.30 15.38 -0.55
C TYR A 99 -0.01 14.39 -1.70
N LEU A 100 0.45 13.14 -1.59
CA LEU A 100 0.18 12.11 -2.59
C LEU A 100 -1.31 11.75 -2.68
N ILE A 101 -2.04 11.79 -1.57
CA ILE A 101 -3.50 11.61 -1.58
C ILE A 101 -4.16 12.77 -2.33
N ASP A 102 -3.84 14.01 -1.94
CA ASP A 102 -4.54 15.20 -2.45
C ASP A 102 -4.23 15.47 -3.93
N HIS A 103 -3.01 15.18 -4.39
CA HIS A 103 -2.56 15.50 -5.75
C HIS A 103 -2.49 14.30 -6.70
N ALA A 104 -2.35 13.08 -6.18
CA ALA A 104 -2.22 11.87 -7.00
C ALA A 104 -3.27 10.79 -6.70
N GLY A 105 -4.10 10.97 -5.68
CA GLY A 105 -5.06 9.95 -5.23
C GLY A 105 -4.39 8.67 -4.77
N LEU A 106 -3.12 8.73 -4.34
CA LEU A 106 -2.37 7.59 -3.84
C LEU A 106 -2.26 7.70 -2.31
N ALA A 107 -2.94 6.78 -1.61
CA ALA A 107 -2.79 6.64 -0.16
C ALA A 107 -1.65 5.68 0.18
N VAL A 108 -0.68 6.16 0.95
CA VAL A 108 0.43 5.37 1.50
C VAL A 108 0.55 5.61 2.99
N VAL A 109 1.03 4.60 3.73
CA VAL A 109 1.16 4.68 5.20
C VAL A 109 2.63 4.68 5.59
N PRO A 110 3.11 5.69 6.34
CA PRO A 110 4.49 5.74 6.81
C PRO A 110 4.88 4.52 7.64
N PHE A 111 6.14 4.08 7.51
CA PHE A 111 6.68 2.97 8.29
C PHE A 111 6.81 3.26 9.79
N SER A 112 6.86 4.54 10.18
CA SER A 112 6.82 4.99 11.58
C SER A 112 5.58 4.46 12.33
N TYR A 113 4.45 4.28 11.66
CA TYR A 113 3.21 3.77 12.26
C TYR A 113 3.27 2.28 12.60
N PHE A 114 4.31 1.58 12.10
CA PHE A 114 4.59 0.18 12.40
C PHE A 114 5.81 0.03 13.33
N GLY A 115 6.18 1.08 14.07
CA GLY A 115 7.28 1.06 15.03
C GLY A 115 8.68 1.20 14.42
N MET A 116 8.78 1.48 13.10
CA MET A 116 10.07 1.63 12.41
C MET A 116 10.48 3.10 12.32
N ALA A 117 10.82 3.71 13.45
CA ALA A 117 11.14 5.14 13.54
C ALA A 117 12.33 5.59 12.65
N ARG A 118 13.22 4.67 12.26
CA ARG A 118 14.39 4.95 11.40
C ARG A 118 14.16 4.67 9.92
N ALA A 119 12.98 4.18 9.53
CA ALA A 119 12.63 3.95 8.14
C ALA A 119 12.03 5.22 7.52
N GLU A 120 12.75 6.33 7.65
CA GLU A 120 12.30 7.63 7.15
C GLU A 120 12.03 7.55 5.64
N TRP A 121 10.93 8.18 5.22
CA TRP A 121 10.50 8.25 3.82
C TRP A 121 10.15 6.90 3.19
N TRP A 122 10.09 5.82 3.97
CA TRP A 122 9.55 4.54 3.54
C TRP A 122 8.08 4.40 3.95
N PHE A 123 7.31 3.84 3.04
CA PHE A 123 5.87 3.74 3.13
C PHE A 123 5.37 2.36 2.69
N ARG A 124 4.22 1.99 3.24
CA ARG A 124 3.46 0.80 2.86
C ARG A 124 2.33 1.19 1.92
N ALA A 125 2.26 0.57 0.75
CA ALA A 125 1.07 0.57 -0.10
C ALA A 125 0.44 -0.82 -0.12
N ALA A 126 -0.88 -0.89 0.08
CA ALA A 126 -1.65 -2.12 -0.06
C ALA A 126 -2.23 -2.22 -1.47
N VAL A 127 -2.20 -3.42 -2.07
CA VAL A 127 -2.76 -3.64 -3.43
C VAL A 127 -4.04 -4.47 -3.44
N CYS A 128 -4.51 -4.92 -2.28
CA CYS A 128 -5.63 -5.86 -2.16
C CYS A 128 -7.03 -5.24 -2.28
N ALA A 129 -7.13 -3.91 -2.39
CA ALA A 129 -8.39 -3.18 -2.44
C ALA A 129 -8.50 -2.25 -3.67
N VAL A 130 -7.66 -2.47 -4.67
CA VAL A 130 -7.61 -1.68 -5.91
C VAL A 130 -7.50 -2.60 -7.11
N LEU A 131 -8.07 -2.17 -8.24
CA LEU A 131 -7.95 -2.86 -9.51
C LEU A 131 -6.62 -2.52 -10.19
N PRO A 132 -6.04 -3.44 -11.00
CA PRO A 132 -4.82 -3.18 -11.78
C PRO A 132 -4.88 -1.88 -12.60
N GLU A 133 -6.02 -1.60 -13.24
CA GLU A 133 -6.22 -0.41 -14.08
C GLU A 133 -6.19 0.88 -13.25
N GLN A 134 -6.63 0.81 -11.99
CA GLN A 134 -6.55 1.95 -11.06
C GLN A 134 -5.10 2.22 -10.67
N ILE A 135 -4.27 1.19 -10.49
CA ILE A 135 -2.83 1.34 -10.26
C ILE A 135 -2.18 2.02 -11.47
N GLU A 136 -2.45 1.51 -12.68
CA GLU A 136 -1.91 2.07 -13.92
C GLU A 136 -2.29 3.54 -14.11
N SER A 137 -3.55 3.91 -13.82
CA SER A 137 -4.02 5.29 -13.93
C SER A 137 -3.49 6.23 -12.83
N ALA A 138 -3.08 5.68 -11.67
CA ALA A 138 -2.53 6.48 -10.56
C ALA A 138 -1.06 6.84 -10.80
N LEU A 139 -0.27 5.96 -11.40
CA LEU A 139 1.17 6.14 -11.59
C LEU A 139 1.54 7.45 -12.32
N PRO A 140 0.91 7.84 -13.45
CA PRO A 140 1.17 9.13 -14.08
C PRO A 140 0.88 10.32 -13.15
N ARG A 141 -0.22 10.27 -12.38
CA ARG A 141 -0.56 11.34 -11.44
C ARG A 141 0.46 11.47 -10.30
N VAL A 142 0.97 10.35 -9.79
CA VAL A 142 2.05 10.34 -8.79
C VAL A 142 3.31 10.98 -9.35
N ARG A 143 3.70 10.57 -10.56
CA ARG A 143 4.85 11.14 -11.26
C ARG A 143 4.71 12.66 -11.44
N ASP A 144 3.58 13.11 -11.96
CA ASP A 144 3.33 14.53 -12.24
C ASP A 144 3.27 15.36 -10.95
N ALA A 145 2.68 14.82 -9.88
CA ALA A 145 2.72 15.45 -8.56
C ALA A 145 4.17 15.63 -8.07
N ILE A 146 5.02 14.61 -8.18
CA ILE A 146 6.42 14.72 -7.76
C ILE A 146 7.20 15.74 -8.60
N ILE A 147 6.93 15.82 -9.91
CA ILE A 147 7.57 16.81 -10.80
C ILE A 147 7.13 18.23 -10.45
N ALA A 148 5.87 18.43 -10.03
CA ALA A 148 5.34 19.73 -9.66
C ALA A 148 5.94 20.31 -8.37
N LEU A 149 6.69 19.50 -7.60
CA LEU A 149 7.35 19.95 -6.38
C LEU A 149 8.58 20.81 -6.67
N GLY A 150 8.59 22.02 -6.10
CA GLY A 150 9.77 22.89 -6.10
C GLY A 150 10.85 22.43 -5.13
N ASN A 151 12.07 22.94 -5.33
CA ASN A 151 13.14 22.81 -4.35
C ASN A 151 12.85 23.77 -3.18
N GLY A 152 12.96 23.27 -1.94
CA GLY A 152 13.01 24.15 -0.77
C GLY A 152 14.23 25.06 -0.85
N GLN A 153 14.05 26.34 -0.50
CA GLN A 153 15.16 27.25 -0.25
C GLN A 153 15.99 26.78 0.95
#